data_AF-A0A9Q0HCX6-F1
#
_entry.id   AF-A0A9Q0HCX6-F1
#
_cell.length_a   1.000
_cell.length_b   1.000
_cell.length_c   1.000
_cell.angle_alpha   90.00
_cell.angle_beta   90.00
_cell.angle_gamma   90.00
#
_symmetry.space_group_name_H-M   'P 1'
#
loop_
_entity.id
_entity.type
_entity.pdbx_description
1 polymer ?
#
loop_
_entity_poly.entity_id
_entity_poly.type
_entity_poly.pdbx_seq_one_letter_code
_entity_poly.pdbx_strand_id
1 'polypeptide(L)'
;MSVSVTLMTFNLHDDQPEGSPNSWEKRRDLCISVITSYSPMILCTQQGVKLQLDFLQQGLPGYDQFGISRKGSEDTTDEHCTIFYDKEKVEFLEGGTFWLSESPSVPGSASWGSVVPRIATWAISFLSYCIFTYISNSSLMCPAYSVGCYYIICFIDTISTLFNSKELNHPAFLSK
;
A
#
# COMPACT_ATOMS: atom_id res chain seq x y z
N MET A 1 6.17 21.32 -19.09
CA MET A 1 5.84 19.96 -19.55
C MET A 1 5.00 19.29 -18.48
N SER A 2 3.87 18.68 -18.83
CA SER A 2 3.10 17.85 -17.89
C SER A 2 3.74 16.47 -17.86
N VAL A 3 4.10 15.98 -16.68
CA VAL A 3 4.55 14.60 -16.50
C VAL A 3 3.30 13.75 -16.28
N SER A 4 3.10 12.74 -17.12
CA SER A 4 1.98 11.80 -16.97
C SER A 4 2.39 10.71 -15.98
N VAL A 5 1.53 10.44 -15.00
CA VAL A 5 1.74 9.39 -14.00
C VAL A 5 0.66 8.34 -14.17
N THR A 6 1.04 7.07 -14.34
CA THR A 6 0.10 5.94 -14.34
C THR A 6 0.14 5.23 -12.99
N LEU A 7 -1.04 5.06 -12.41
CA LEU A 7 -1.28 4.46 -11.10
C LEU A 7 -2.26 3.31 -11.25
N MET A 8 -2.01 2.21 -10.55
CA MET A 8 -2.94 1.10 -10.42
C MET A 8 -3.15 0.79 -8.94
N THR A 9 -4.40 0.59 -8.53
CA THR A 9 -4.72 -0.05 -7.26
C THR A 9 -5.28 -1.44 -7.53
N PHE A 10 -4.79 -2.46 -6.83
CA PHE A 10 -5.15 -3.84 -7.10
C PHE A 10 -5.17 -4.70 -5.84
N ASN A 11 -6.38 -5.10 -5.42
CA ASN A 11 -6.55 -6.03 -4.31
C ASN A 11 -6.28 -7.46 -4.79
N LEU A 12 -5.32 -8.15 -4.17
CA LEU A 12 -4.92 -9.52 -4.55
C LEU A 12 -5.90 -10.59 -4.05
N HIS A 13 -6.71 -10.23 -3.07
CA HIS A 13 -7.67 -11.09 -2.37
C HIS A 13 -7.01 -12.26 -1.63
N ASP A 14 -7.64 -12.73 -0.56
CA ASP A 14 -7.16 -13.86 0.21
C ASP A 14 -7.12 -15.13 -0.63
N ASP A 15 -6.16 -16.00 -0.32
CA ASP A 15 -6.06 -17.29 -0.97
C ASP A 15 -7.24 -18.18 -0.56
N GLN A 16 -7.88 -18.76 -1.56
CA GLN A 16 -8.99 -19.69 -1.38
C GLN A 16 -8.46 -21.12 -1.42
N PRO A 17 -9.14 -22.10 -0.79
CA PRO A 17 -8.72 -23.50 -0.80
C PRO A 17 -8.39 -24.00 -2.21
N GLU A 18 -7.41 -24.89 -2.35
CA GLU A 18 -6.86 -25.37 -3.64
C GLU A 18 -7.93 -25.82 -4.66
N GLY A 19 -9.01 -26.45 -4.17
CA GLY A 19 -10.14 -26.88 -5.00
C GLY A 19 -10.98 -25.74 -5.58
N SER A 20 -10.94 -24.54 -4.99
CA SER A 20 -11.66 -23.35 -5.45
C SER A 20 -11.18 -22.91 -6.83
N PRO A 21 -12.06 -22.45 -7.74
CA PRO A 21 -11.62 -21.78 -8.96
C PRO A 21 -10.89 -20.46 -8.67
N ASN A 22 -11.05 -19.90 -7.47
CA ASN A 22 -10.45 -18.63 -7.05
C ASN A 22 -9.20 -18.81 -6.17
N SER A 23 -8.61 -20.01 -6.11
CA SER A 23 -7.34 -20.21 -5.42
C SER A 23 -6.23 -19.36 -6.06
N TRP A 24 -5.27 -18.92 -5.25
CA TRP A 24 -4.16 -18.08 -5.68
C TRP A 24 -3.40 -18.74 -6.83
N GLU A 25 -3.11 -20.04 -6.72
CA GLU A 25 -2.41 -20.79 -7.78
C GLU A 25 -3.07 -20.66 -9.15
N LYS A 26 -4.41 -20.61 -9.22
CA LYS A 26 -5.15 -20.46 -10.48
C LYS A 26 -5.24 -19.01 -10.96
N ARG A 27 -5.02 -18.03 -10.07
CA ARG A 27 -5.16 -16.60 -10.38
C ARG A 27 -3.83 -15.86 -10.56
N ARG A 28 -2.73 -16.37 -9.99
CA ARG A 28 -1.46 -15.64 -9.89
C ARG A 28 -0.89 -15.19 -11.24
N ASP A 29 -0.98 -16.05 -12.26
CA ASP A 29 -0.49 -15.73 -13.61
C ASP A 29 -1.37 -14.68 -14.30
N LEU A 30 -2.70 -14.73 -14.06
CA LEU A 30 -3.63 -13.71 -14.54
C LEU A 30 -3.36 -12.36 -13.87
N CYS A 31 -3.03 -12.34 -12.57
CA CYS A 31 -2.64 -11.11 -11.88
C CYS A 31 -1.42 -10.47 -12.53
N ILE A 32 -0.36 -11.24 -12.82
CA ILE A 32 0.81 -10.76 -13.57
C ILE A 32 0.41 -10.24 -14.94
N SER A 33 -0.40 -11.00 -15.69
CA SER A 33 -0.83 -10.60 -17.04
C SER A 33 -1.58 -9.27 -17.03
N VAL A 34 -2.46 -9.05 -16.04
CA VAL A 34 -3.20 -7.78 -15.91
C VAL A 34 -2.23 -6.65 -15.61
N ILE A 35 -1.39 -6.79 -14.58
CA ILE A 35 -0.44 -5.74 -14.18
C ILE A 35 0.48 -5.36 -15.35
N THR A 36 1.05 -6.35 -16.02
CA THR A 36 1.97 -6.13 -17.15
C THR A 36 1.28 -5.54 -18.37
N SER A 37 0.02 -5.88 -18.65
CA SER A 37 -0.74 -5.32 -19.78
C SER A 37 -0.99 -3.81 -19.66
N TYR A 38 -1.16 -3.30 -18.43
CA TYR A 38 -1.33 -1.88 -18.16
C TYR A 38 0.00 -1.16 -17.86
N SER A 39 1.02 -1.89 -17.42
CA SER A 39 2.37 -1.39 -17.11
C SER A 39 2.36 -0.08 -16.29
N PRO A 40 1.70 -0.05 -15.11
CA PRO A 40 1.58 1.17 -14.30
C PRO A 40 2.95 1.60 -13.74
N MET A 41 3.25 2.90 -13.69
CA MET A 41 4.50 3.33 -13.04
C MET A 41 4.50 3.02 -11.53
N ILE A 42 3.33 3.09 -10.90
CA ILE A 42 3.13 2.66 -9.51
C ILE A 42 1.92 1.74 -9.41
N LEU A 43 2.10 0.62 -8.74
CA LEU A 43 1.08 -0.36 -8.39
C LEU A 43 0.93 -0.43 -6.87
N CYS A 44 -0.29 -0.20 -6.40
CA CYS A 44 -0.68 -0.22 -5.00
C CYS A 44 -1.48 -1.50 -4.74
N THR A 45 -0.95 -2.43 -3.96
CA THR A 45 -1.65 -3.69 -3.65
C THR A 45 -2.33 -3.67 -2.29
N GLN A 46 -3.44 -4.41 -2.16
CA GLN A 46 -4.11 -4.68 -0.89
C GLN A 46 -4.26 -6.19 -0.68
N GLN A 47 -4.37 -6.60 0.60
CA GLN A 47 -4.50 -7.99 1.04
C GLN A 47 -3.36 -8.92 0.61
N GLY A 48 -2.24 -8.37 0.12
CA GLY A 48 -1.11 -9.18 -0.28
C GLY A 48 -0.46 -9.85 0.93
N VAL A 49 -0.41 -11.18 0.93
CA VAL A 49 0.43 -11.93 1.87
C VAL A 49 1.80 -12.18 1.25
N LYS A 50 2.81 -12.46 2.09
CA LYS A 50 4.22 -12.54 1.65
C LYS A 50 4.44 -13.43 0.42
N LEU A 51 3.82 -14.62 0.38
CA LEU A 51 3.93 -15.54 -0.75
C LEU A 51 3.39 -14.96 -2.06
N GLN A 52 2.27 -14.24 -2.01
CA GLN A 52 1.68 -13.61 -3.20
C GLN A 52 2.57 -12.46 -3.69
N LEU A 53 3.06 -11.64 -2.75
CA LEU A 53 3.92 -10.49 -3.05
C LEU A 53 5.27 -10.92 -3.62
N ASP A 54 5.85 -12.01 -3.10
CA ASP A 54 7.09 -12.59 -3.61
C ASP A 54 6.91 -13.14 -5.02
N PHE A 55 5.77 -13.76 -5.30
CA PHE A 55 5.42 -14.20 -6.64
C PHE A 55 5.29 -13.00 -7.60
N LEU A 56 4.61 -11.92 -7.17
CA LEU A 56 4.53 -10.70 -7.96
C LEU A 56 5.90 -10.08 -8.23
N GLN A 57 6.77 -10.00 -7.21
CA GLN A 57 8.12 -9.46 -7.36
C GLN A 57 8.97 -10.26 -8.34
N GLN A 58 8.81 -11.59 -8.37
CA GLN A 58 9.48 -12.46 -9.35
C GLN A 58 8.96 -12.24 -10.77
N GLY A 59 7.63 -12.07 -10.93
CA GLY A 59 7.00 -11.82 -12.22
C GLY A 59 7.13 -10.37 -12.74
N LEU A 60 7.56 -9.44 -11.90
CA LEU A 60 7.70 -8.01 -12.20
C LEU A 60 9.15 -7.53 -11.95
N PRO A 61 10.17 -8.06 -12.65
CA PRO A 61 11.58 -7.78 -12.35
C PRO A 61 11.98 -6.30 -12.50
N GLY A 62 11.26 -5.53 -13.33
CA GLY A 62 11.45 -4.08 -13.49
C GLY A 62 10.91 -3.23 -12.34
N TYR A 63 10.18 -3.84 -11.39
CA TYR A 63 9.62 -3.15 -10.25
C TYR A 63 10.44 -3.44 -9.00
N ASP A 64 10.52 -2.46 -8.11
CA ASP A 64 10.86 -2.66 -6.70
C ASP A 64 9.61 -2.48 -5.84
N GLN A 65 9.67 -2.94 -4.59
CA GLN A 65 8.53 -2.89 -3.67
C GLN A 65 8.86 -2.26 -2.32
N PHE A 66 7.85 -1.63 -1.71
CA PHE A 66 7.92 -1.07 -0.38
C PHE A 66 6.62 -1.32 0.40
N GLY A 67 6.75 -1.71 1.67
CA GLY A 67 5.62 -1.95 2.57
C GLY A 67 5.98 -2.99 3.61
N ILE A 68 5.27 -2.96 4.75
CA ILE A 68 5.40 -3.96 5.81
C ILE A 68 4.05 -4.60 6.10
N SER A 69 4.11 -5.74 6.79
CA SER A 69 2.92 -6.44 7.25
C SER A 69 2.14 -5.58 8.25
N ARG A 70 0.83 -5.76 8.30
CA ARG A 70 -0.04 -5.12 9.29
C ARG A 70 0.25 -5.54 10.73
N LYS A 71 1.12 -6.52 10.97
CA LYS A 71 1.64 -6.86 12.30
C LYS A 71 2.97 -6.17 12.64
N GLY A 72 3.62 -5.52 11.67
CA GLY A 72 4.90 -4.84 11.83
C GLY A 72 5.98 -5.40 10.92
N SER A 73 7.20 -4.85 11.03
CA SER A 73 8.36 -5.27 10.25
C SER A 73 8.94 -6.61 10.69
N GLU A 74 8.75 -7.00 11.96
CA GLU A 74 9.30 -8.24 12.53
C GLU A 74 8.42 -9.47 12.20
N ASP A 75 7.11 -9.28 12.02
CA ASP A 75 6.16 -10.35 11.69
C ASP A 75 5.55 -10.13 10.30
N THR A 76 6.07 -10.85 9.32
CA THR A 76 5.64 -10.80 7.90
C THR A 76 4.53 -11.80 7.55
N THR A 77 3.91 -12.45 8.55
CA THR A 77 2.95 -13.55 8.34
C THR A 77 1.55 -13.10 7.91
N ASP A 78 1.29 -11.80 7.83
CA ASP A 78 -0.06 -11.25 7.62
C ASP A 78 -0.13 -10.34 6.39
N GLU A 79 -1.31 -9.75 6.13
CA GLU A 79 -1.56 -8.87 4.99
C GLU A 79 -0.68 -7.62 5.00
N HIS A 80 -0.25 -7.20 3.81
CA HIS A 80 0.50 -5.96 3.57
C HIS A 80 -0.32 -5.00 2.69
N CYS A 81 0.15 -3.74 2.64
CA CYS A 81 -0.25 -2.76 1.64
C CYS A 81 0.94 -2.35 0.79
N THR A 82 1.37 -3.24 -0.10
CA THR A 82 2.65 -3.07 -0.78
C THR A 82 2.53 -2.14 -1.98
N ILE A 83 3.47 -1.20 -2.06
CA ILE A 83 3.69 -0.32 -3.20
C ILE A 83 4.76 -0.94 -4.08
N PHE A 84 4.43 -1.31 -5.30
CA PHE A 84 5.39 -1.64 -6.35
C PHE A 84 5.60 -0.41 -7.23
N TYR A 85 6.84 -0.13 -7.64
CA TYR A 85 7.16 1.00 -8.51
C TYR A 85 8.20 0.62 -9.55
N ASP A 86 8.02 1.15 -10.76
CA ASP A 86 8.94 0.95 -11.88
C ASP A 86 10.26 1.67 -11.60
N LYS A 87 11.35 0.90 -11.42
CA LYS A 87 12.68 1.41 -11.05
C LYS A 87 13.26 2.43 -12.02
N GLU A 88 12.88 2.36 -13.29
CA GLU A 88 13.42 3.25 -14.31
C GLU A 88 12.66 4.59 -14.36
N LYS A 89 11.42 4.61 -13.87
CA LYS A 89 10.53 5.77 -13.95
C LYS A 89 10.30 6.47 -12.61
N VAL A 90 10.51 5.76 -11.50
CA VAL A 90 10.19 6.23 -10.15
C VAL A 90 11.40 6.06 -9.24
N GLU A 91 11.90 7.18 -8.73
CA GLU A 91 12.90 7.19 -7.67
C GLU A 91 12.21 7.24 -6.31
N PHE A 92 12.38 6.19 -5.51
CA PHE A 92 11.92 6.13 -4.12
C PHE A 92 12.82 6.98 -3.23
N LEU A 93 12.26 7.98 -2.56
CA LEU A 93 13.01 8.85 -1.65
C LEU A 93 12.82 8.43 -0.19
N GLU A 94 11.56 8.26 0.20
CA GLU A 94 11.21 7.92 1.57
C GLU A 94 9.84 7.23 1.59
N GLY A 95 9.59 6.41 2.60
CA GLY A 95 8.29 5.81 2.80
C GLY A 95 8.09 5.36 4.23
N GLY A 96 6.85 5.05 4.56
CA GLY A 96 6.49 4.53 5.86
C GLY A 96 5.19 3.75 5.83
N THR A 97 4.91 3.05 6.92
CA THR A 97 3.62 2.41 7.19
C THR A 97 3.15 2.82 8.57
N PHE A 98 1.87 3.18 8.68
CA PHE A 98 1.23 3.51 9.95
C PHE A 98 -0.07 2.74 10.09
N TRP A 99 -0.51 2.58 11.34
CA TRP A 99 -1.73 1.88 11.68
C TRP A 99 -2.91 2.85 11.73
N LEU A 100 -4.02 2.47 11.13
CA LEU A 100 -5.26 3.21 11.18
C LEU A 100 -5.93 2.92 12.53
N SER A 101 -5.43 3.60 13.56
CA SER A 101 -5.81 3.43 14.96
C SER A 101 -5.61 4.75 15.73
N GLU A 102 -5.99 4.76 17.00
CA GLU A 102 -5.67 5.85 17.93
C GLU A 102 -4.17 5.92 18.28
N SER A 103 -3.37 4.93 17.85
CA SER A 103 -1.93 4.88 18.05
C SER A 103 -1.20 4.51 16.75
N PRO A 104 -1.14 5.41 15.74
CA PRO A 104 -0.68 5.08 14.39
C PRO A 104 0.76 4.61 14.28
N SER A 105 1.59 4.93 15.26
CA SER A 105 3.00 4.51 15.33
C SER A 105 3.22 3.15 16.00
N VAL A 106 2.17 2.53 16.57
CA VAL A 106 2.28 1.27 17.31
C VAL A 106 1.93 0.09 16.39
N PRO A 107 2.90 -0.81 16.09
CA PRO A 107 2.64 -1.97 15.26
C PRO A 107 1.53 -2.86 15.80
N GLY A 108 0.65 -3.31 14.91
CA GLY A 108 -0.48 -4.18 15.24
C GLY A 108 -1.61 -3.49 16.01
N SER A 109 -1.59 -2.17 16.18
CA SER A 109 -2.67 -1.46 16.88
C SER A 109 -3.97 -1.48 16.08
N ALA A 110 -5.09 -1.55 16.80
CA ALA A 110 -6.44 -1.56 16.25
C ALA A 110 -7.36 -0.72 17.15
N SER A 111 -8.23 0.08 16.54
CA SER A 111 -9.17 0.96 17.26
C SER A 111 -10.56 0.90 16.61
N TRP A 112 -11.53 1.59 17.22
CA TRP A 112 -12.89 1.79 16.70
C TRP A 112 -13.64 0.49 16.37
N GLY A 113 -13.38 -0.57 17.14
CA GLY A 113 -14.04 -1.87 16.99
C GLY A 113 -13.46 -2.74 15.86
N SER A 114 -12.30 -2.41 15.30
CA SER A 114 -11.64 -3.25 14.32
C SER A 114 -11.18 -4.57 14.91
N VAL A 115 -11.56 -5.69 14.28
CA VAL A 115 -11.14 -7.04 14.68
C VAL A 115 -9.72 -7.39 14.24
N VAL A 116 -9.17 -6.64 13.28
CA VAL A 116 -7.81 -6.80 12.77
C VAL A 116 -7.14 -5.44 12.64
N PRO A 117 -5.80 -5.35 12.78
CA PRO A 117 -5.08 -4.11 12.50
C PRO A 117 -5.30 -3.67 11.04
N ARG A 118 -5.40 -2.37 10.81
CA ARG A 118 -5.47 -1.79 9.47
C ARG A 118 -4.28 -0.85 9.30
N ILE A 119 -3.68 -0.81 8.12
CA ILE A 119 -2.50 0.00 7.85
C ILE A 119 -2.67 0.87 6.61
N ALA A 120 -1.87 1.92 6.51
CA ALA A 120 -1.65 2.64 5.27
C ALA A 120 -0.14 2.75 5.03
N THR A 121 0.27 2.57 3.78
CA THR A 121 1.67 2.64 3.35
C THR A 121 1.82 3.80 2.38
N TRP A 122 2.82 4.64 2.59
CA TRP A 122 3.05 5.83 1.77
C TRP A 122 4.49 5.86 1.27
N ALA A 123 4.69 6.51 0.13
CA ALA A 123 6.01 6.76 -0.43
C ALA A 123 6.06 8.19 -1.04
N ILE A 124 7.22 8.83 -0.87
CA ILE A 124 7.60 10.07 -1.53
C ILE A 124 8.54 9.70 -2.66
N SER A 125 8.30 10.25 -3.85
CA SER A 125 9.10 10.00 -5.04
C SER A 125 9.50 11.29 -5.76
N PHE A 126 10.62 11.26 -6.51
CA PHE A 126 11.19 12.44 -7.18
C PHE A 126 10.33 13.02 -8.32
N LEU A 127 9.24 12.35 -8.72
CA LEU A 127 8.30 12.86 -9.73
C LEU A 127 7.53 14.14 -9.29
N SER A 128 7.91 14.82 -8.21
CA SER A 128 7.19 15.94 -7.57
C SER A 128 5.82 15.55 -6.98
N TYR A 129 5.54 14.24 -6.84
CA TYR A 129 4.28 13.72 -6.30
C TYR A 129 4.51 12.72 -5.16
N CYS A 130 3.69 12.86 -4.13
CA CYS A 130 3.56 11.88 -3.07
C CYS A 130 2.50 10.86 -3.49
N ILE A 131 2.85 9.58 -3.43
CA ILE A 131 1.95 8.51 -3.81
C ILE A 131 1.53 7.77 -2.54
N PHE A 132 0.22 7.74 -2.31
CA PHE A 132 -0.38 7.11 -1.15
C PHE A 132 -1.00 5.78 -1.56
N THR A 133 -0.66 4.73 -0.83
CA THR A 133 -1.30 3.43 -0.96
C THR A 133 -2.17 3.21 0.27
N TYR A 134 -3.47 3.14 0.02
CA TYR A 134 -4.49 3.01 1.04
C TYR A 134 -4.94 1.54 1.10
N ILE A 135 -4.93 0.93 2.29
CA ILE A 135 -5.80 -0.22 2.55
C ILE A 135 -7.22 0.34 2.74
N SER A 136 -8.05 0.18 1.72
CA SER A 136 -9.42 -0.26 1.95
C SER A 136 -9.43 -1.75 1.66
N ASN A 137 -9.47 -2.57 2.71
CA ASN A 137 -10.01 -3.89 2.54
C ASN A 137 -11.54 -3.73 2.55
N SER A 138 -12.17 -4.55 1.71
CA SER A 138 -13.57 -4.78 1.35
C SER A 138 -14.63 -4.80 2.47
N SER A 139 -14.31 -4.37 3.68
CA SER A 139 -15.22 -4.29 4.81
C SER A 139 -15.35 -2.85 5.31
N LEU A 140 -15.75 -1.93 4.42
CA LEU A 140 -16.66 -0.85 4.85
C LEU A 140 -18.02 -1.42 5.32
N MET A 141 -18.22 -2.74 5.20
CA MET A 141 -19.27 -3.49 5.89
C MET A 141 -18.87 -3.93 7.31
N CYS A 142 -18.15 -3.10 8.07
CA CYS A 142 -18.44 -3.05 9.50
C CYS A 142 -19.76 -2.25 9.59
N PRO A 143 -20.82 -2.69 10.29
CA PRO A 143 -22.17 -2.11 10.16
C PRO A 143 -22.31 -0.62 10.52
N ALA A 144 -21.24 0.02 10.96
CA ALA A 144 -21.22 1.41 11.39
C ALA A 144 -20.43 2.25 10.37
N TYR A 145 -21.16 2.97 9.52
CA TYR A 145 -20.65 4.03 8.63
C TYR A 145 -19.67 5.00 9.33
N SER A 146 -19.71 5.09 10.66
CA SER A 146 -18.81 5.91 11.48
C SER A 146 -17.35 5.42 11.49
N VAL A 147 -17.07 4.11 11.39
CA VAL A 147 -15.69 3.59 11.47
C VAL A 147 -14.86 4.03 10.28
N GLY A 148 -15.46 4.05 9.09
CA GLY A 148 -14.82 4.57 7.87
C GLY A 148 -14.40 6.02 8.01
N CYS A 149 -15.22 6.86 8.67
CA CYS A 149 -14.89 8.26 8.92
C CYS A 149 -13.66 8.39 9.82
N TYR A 150 -13.54 7.58 10.89
CA TYR A 150 -12.38 7.63 11.77
C TYR A 150 -11.08 7.23 11.06
N TYR A 151 -11.13 6.24 10.16
CA TYR A 151 -9.96 5.90 9.33
C TYR A 151 -9.55 7.02 8.40
N ILE A 152 -10.52 7.69 7.76
CA ILE A 152 -10.24 8.83 6.88
C ILE A 152 -9.62 9.97 7.68
N ILE A 153 -10.16 10.29 8.86
CA ILE A 153 -9.62 11.33 9.75
C ILE A 153 -8.19 10.97 10.18
N CYS A 154 -7.98 9.76 10.70
CA CYS A 154 -6.66 9.26 11.10
C CYS A 154 -5.65 9.34 9.94
N PHE A 155 -6.06 8.94 8.74
CA PHE A 155 -5.23 9.03 7.54
C PHE A 155 -4.87 10.48 7.21
N ILE A 156 -5.86 11.38 7.12
CA ILE A 156 -5.64 12.78 6.78
C ILE A 156 -4.74 13.46 7.83
N ASP A 157 -4.98 13.24 9.12
CA ASP A 157 -4.22 13.85 10.21
C ASP A 157 -2.77 13.34 10.22
N THR A 158 -2.56 12.03 10.08
CA THR A 158 -1.23 11.42 10.06
C THR A 158 -0.43 11.90 8.84
N ILE A 159 -1.06 11.91 7.66
CA ILE A 159 -0.44 12.42 6.43
C ILE A 159 -0.12 13.92 6.58
N SER A 160 -1.06 14.74 7.04
CA SER A 160 -0.83 16.18 7.24
C SER A 160 0.33 16.45 8.19
N THR A 161 0.44 15.67 9.27
CA THR A 161 1.57 15.76 10.21
C THR A 161 2.90 15.37 9.56
N LEU A 162 2.91 14.30 8.75
CA LEU A 162 4.09 13.87 8.00
C LEU A 162 4.54 14.92 6.98
N PHE A 163 3.62 15.62 6.31
CA PHE A 163 3.97 16.66 5.34
C PHE A 163 4.42 17.95 6.00
N ASN A 164 3.72 18.42 7.03
CA ASN A 164 4.08 19.63 7.74
C ASN A 164 5.44 19.51 8.46
N SER A 165 5.83 18.31 8.89
CA SER A 165 7.16 18.06 9.46
C SER A 165 8.28 18.00 8.43
N LYS A 166 7.96 17.77 7.14
CA LYS A 166 8.94 17.57 6.05
C LYS A 166 9.14 18.76 5.13
N GLU A 167 8.18 19.68 5.05
CA GLU A 167 8.31 20.93 4.28
C GLU A 167 9.46 21.83 4.74
N LEU A 168 10.18 21.50 5.83
CA LEU A 168 11.23 22.34 6.37
C LEU A 168 12.68 21.98 5.98
N ASN A 169 13.01 20.84 5.36
CA ASN A 169 14.45 20.46 5.24
C ASN A 169 14.92 19.64 4.01
N HIS A 170 14.10 19.28 3.02
CA HIS A 170 14.62 18.48 1.90
C HIS A 170 15.11 19.35 0.73
N PRO A 171 16.41 19.29 0.34
CA PRO A 171 17.00 20.18 -0.67
C PRO A 171 16.34 20.09 -2.06
N ALA A 172 15.71 18.96 -2.40
CA ALA A 172 14.96 18.80 -3.66
C ALA A 172 13.69 19.68 -3.76
N PHE A 173 13.15 20.16 -2.64
CA PHE A 173 11.99 21.08 -2.62
C PHE A 173 12.40 22.56 -2.54
N LEU A 174 13.68 22.84 -2.26
CA LEU A 174 14.25 24.18 -2.14
C LEU A 174 14.84 24.72 -3.45
N SER A 175 14.89 23.90 -4.51
CA SER A 175 15.28 24.35 -5.86
C SER A 175 14.05 24.62 -6.74
N LYS A 176 13.36 25.73 -6.46
CA LYS A 176 12.54 26.46 -7.44
C LYS A 176 12.81 27.95 -7.31
#